data_AF-A0A089LR23-F1
#
_entry.id   AF-A0A089LR23-F1
#
_cell.length_a   1.000
_cell.length_b   1.000
_cell.length_c   1.000
_cell.angle_alpha   90.00
_cell.angle_beta   90.00
_cell.angle_gamma   90.00
#
_symmetry.space_group_name_H-M   'P 1'
#
loop_
_entity.id
_entity.type
_entity.pdbx_description
1 polymer ?
#
loop_
_entity_poly.entity_id
_entity_poly.type
_entity_poly.pdbx_seq_one_letter_code
_entity_poly.pdbx_strand_id
1 'polypeptide(L)'
;MVFPSWFQQAIQRRLDHVAAQLERDPELNMYRKEESRANQAMVDCSGNMPHPVFLEWEDKAHLTRAMENERMYLQGMRDGAQLVMALLTDPLPADESLSTSKKSASCKSEG
;
A
#
# COMPACT_ATOMS: atom_id res chain seq x y z
N MET A 1 15.03 0.73 14.03
CA MET A 1 15.02 2.08 13.46
C MET A 1 13.59 2.60 13.48
N VAL A 2 13.38 3.86 13.84
CA VAL A 2 12.06 4.50 13.74
C VAL A 2 12.06 5.35 12.49
N PHE A 3 11.15 5.07 11.56
CA PHE A 3 10.99 5.91 10.37
C PHE A 3 10.34 7.25 10.74
N PRO A 4 10.68 8.35 10.06
CA PRO A 4 10.00 9.62 10.24
C PRO A 4 8.49 9.48 10.01
N SER A 5 7.69 10.25 10.76
CA SER A 5 6.23 10.20 10.67
C SER A 5 5.71 10.51 9.26
N TRP A 6 6.36 11.43 8.54
CA TRP A 6 6.01 11.75 7.16
C TRP A 6 6.15 10.54 6.24
N PHE A 7 7.17 9.70 6.45
CA PHE A 7 7.42 8.51 5.66
C PHE A 7 6.37 7.44 5.96
N GLN A 8 6.09 7.19 7.23
CA GLN A 8 5.03 6.26 7.65
C GLN A 8 3.66 6.66 7.06
N GLN A 9 3.32 7.94 7.10
CA GLN A 9 2.07 8.45 6.52
C GLN A 9 2.05 8.31 5.00
N ALA A 10 3.17 8.53 4.30
CA ALA A 10 3.26 8.34 2.86
C ALA A 10 3.04 6.87 2.49
N ILE A 11 3.66 5.93 3.21
CA ILE A 11 3.44 4.49 3.03
C ILE A 11 2.00 4.11 3.31
N GLN A 12 1.41 4.59 4.42
CA GLN A 12 0.02 4.30 4.75
C GLN A 12 -0.94 4.78 3.65
N ARG A 13 -0.80 6.03 3.18
CA ARG A 13 -1.63 6.57 2.09
C ARG A 13 -1.50 5.75 0.81
N ARG A 14 -0.29 5.25 0.51
CA ARG A 14 -0.08 4.39 -0.65
C ARG A 14 -0.82 3.06 -0.48
N LEU A 15 -0.72 2.44 0.69
CA LEU A 15 -1.45 1.19 1.00
C LEU A 15 -2.96 1.39 0.92
N ASP A 16 -3.49 2.46 1.51
CA ASP A 16 -4.92 2.78 1.47
C ASP A 16 -5.40 2.99 0.02
N HIS A 17 -4.60 3.67 -0.80
CA HIS A 17 -4.91 3.87 -2.21
C HIS A 17 -4.95 2.54 -2.99
N VAL A 18 -3.96 1.68 -2.78
CA VAL A 18 -3.90 0.36 -3.41
C VAL A 18 -5.08 -0.51 -2.96
N ALA A 19 -5.41 -0.50 -1.66
CA ALA A 19 -6.56 -1.23 -1.13
C ALA A 19 -7.87 -0.77 -1.79
N ALA A 20 -8.09 0.55 -1.90
CA ALA A 20 -9.28 1.10 -2.56
C ALA A 20 -9.36 0.75 -4.06
N GLN A 21 -8.22 0.63 -4.76
CA GLN A 21 -8.19 0.14 -6.13
C GLN A 21 -8.56 -1.35 -6.20
N LEU A 22 -8.05 -2.14 -5.25
CA LEU A 22 -8.26 -3.58 -5.18
C LEU A 22 -9.72 -3.96 -4.86
N GLU A 23 -10.45 -3.10 -4.17
CA GLU A 23 -11.90 -3.23 -4.00
C GLU A 23 -12.66 -3.25 -5.34
N ARG A 24 -12.13 -2.57 -6.36
CA ARG A 24 -12.74 -2.46 -7.70
C ARG A 24 -12.15 -3.43 -8.72
N ASP A 25 -11.20 -4.27 -8.32
CA ASP A 25 -10.55 -5.23 -9.21
C ASP A 25 -11.57 -6.29 -9.69
N PRO A 26 -11.81 -6.40 -11.02
CA PRO A 26 -12.79 -7.32 -11.56
C PRO A 26 -12.44 -8.80 -11.34
N GLU A 27 -11.15 -9.15 -11.29
CA GLU A 27 -10.72 -10.53 -11.05
C GLU A 27 -11.01 -10.94 -9.60
N LEU A 28 -10.77 -10.04 -8.65
CA LEU A 28 -11.12 -10.27 -7.24
C LEU A 28 -12.62 -10.23 -6.97
N ASN A 29 -13.36 -9.41 -7.73
CA ASN A 29 -14.82 -9.36 -7.64
C ASN A 29 -15.46 -10.71 -7.97
N MET A 30 -14.86 -11.52 -8.85
CA MET A 30 -15.33 -12.88 -9.11
C MET A 30 -15.26 -13.75 -7.84
N TYR A 31 -14.11 -13.79 -7.17
CA TYR A 31 -13.92 -14.57 -5.94
C TYR A 31 -14.84 -14.08 -4.82
N ARG A 32 -14.96 -12.75 -4.62
CA ARG A 32 -15.89 -12.16 -3.64
C ARG A 32 -17.34 -12.53 -3.88
N LYS A 33 -17.77 -12.63 -5.15
CA LYS A 33 -19.14 -13.08 -5.49
C LYS A 33 -19.35 -14.54 -5.16
N GLU A 34 -18.37 -15.40 -5.43
CA GLU A 34 -18.44 -16.82 -5.07
C GLU A 34 -18.48 -17.00 -3.55
N GLU A 35 -17.61 -16.32 -2.81
CA GLU A 35 -17.64 -16.28 -1.34
C GLU A 35 -18.98 -15.77 -0.82
N SER A 36 -19.48 -14.65 -1.35
CA SER A 36 -20.76 -14.07 -0.93
C SER A 36 -21.92 -15.04 -1.16
N ARG A 37 -21.90 -15.79 -2.26
CA ARG A 37 -22.90 -16.81 -2.55
C ARG A 37 -22.82 -17.98 -1.58
N ALA A 38 -21.62 -18.47 -1.28
CA ALA A 38 -21.42 -19.55 -0.30
C ALA A 38 -21.82 -19.10 1.12
N ASN A 39 -21.50 -17.86 1.48
CA ASN A 39 -21.89 -17.25 2.75
C ASN A 39 -23.43 -17.13 2.86
N GLN A 40 -24.09 -16.68 1.78
CA GLN A 40 -25.55 -16.60 1.76
C GLN A 40 -26.19 -17.99 1.92
N ALA A 41 -25.65 -19.01 1.25
CA ALA A 41 -26.11 -20.38 1.41
C ALA A 41 -25.96 -20.91 2.86
N MET A 42 -24.88 -20.52 3.56
CA MET A 42 -24.73 -20.81 4.99
C MET A 42 -25.76 -20.08 5.86
N VAL A 43 -26.01 -18.79 5.59
CA VAL A 43 -26.94 -17.97 6.37
C VAL A 43 -28.39 -18.45 6.20
N ASP A 44 -28.76 -18.85 4.98
CA ASP A 44 -30.10 -19.34 4.67
C ASP A 44 -30.37 -20.76 5.23
N CYS A 45 -29.33 -21.49 5.64
CA CYS A 45 -29.48 -22.78 6.32
C CYS A 45 -29.99 -22.57 7.77
N SER A 46 -31.32 -22.59 7.95
CA SER A 46 -31.95 -22.49 9.26
C SER A 46 -31.62 -23.68 10.18
N GLY A 47 -31.09 -23.41 11.37
CA GLY A 47 -31.13 -24.31 12.53
C GLY A 47 -30.10 -25.44 12.60
N ASN A 48 -29.67 -26.02 11.46
CA ASN A 48 -28.61 -27.02 11.40
C ASN A 48 -27.76 -26.78 10.14
N MET A 49 -26.65 -26.04 10.29
CA MET A 49 -25.71 -25.82 9.20
C MET A 49 -25.12 -27.17 8.75
N PRO A 50 -25.34 -27.62 7.51
CA PRO A 50 -24.74 -28.85 7.03
C PRO A 50 -23.22 -28.65 6.95
N HIS A 51 -22.45 -29.57 7.54
CA HIS A 51 -20.97 -29.56 7.48
C HIS A 51 -20.42 -29.34 6.06
N PRO A 52 -21.03 -29.86 4.97
CA PRO A 52 -20.56 -29.57 3.61
C PRO A 52 -20.68 -28.10 3.19
N VAL A 53 -21.76 -27.41 3.61
CA VAL A 53 -22.00 -25.99 3.26
C VAL A 53 -21.01 -25.10 4.00
N PHE A 54 -20.69 -25.45 5.24
CA PHE A 54 -19.64 -24.77 6.00
C PHE A 54 -18.27 -24.90 5.33
N LEU A 55 -17.86 -26.12 4.96
CA LEU A 55 -16.58 -26.36 4.29
C LEU A 55 -16.46 -25.62 2.96
N GLU A 56 -17.54 -25.57 2.18
CA GLU A 56 -17.56 -24.85 0.91
C GLU A 56 -17.36 -23.35 1.12
N TRP A 57 -18.06 -22.75 2.09
CA TRP A 57 -17.82 -21.34 2.42
C TRP A 57 -16.41 -21.09 2.94
N GLU A 58 -15.90 -21.94 3.84
CA GLU A 58 -14.55 -21.81 4.41
C GLU A 58 -13.49 -21.81 3.30
N ASP A 59 -13.57 -22.73 2.34
CA ASP A 59 -12.69 -22.79 1.19
C ASP A 59 -12.76 -21.51 0.34
N LYS A 60 -13.97 -21.04 0.03
CA LYS A 60 -14.17 -19.82 -0.75
C LYS A 60 -13.70 -18.55 -0.03
N ALA A 61 -13.89 -18.46 1.28
CA ALA A 61 -13.43 -17.34 2.09
C ALA A 61 -11.90 -17.31 2.17
N HIS A 62 -11.26 -18.46 2.39
CA HIS A 62 -9.80 -18.56 2.41
C HIS A 62 -9.18 -18.25 1.06
N LEU A 63 -9.72 -18.80 -0.02
CA LEU A 63 -9.25 -18.50 -1.37
C LEU A 63 -9.37 -17.02 -1.68
N THR A 64 -10.53 -16.40 -1.42
CA THR A 64 -10.74 -14.97 -1.66
C THR A 64 -9.71 -14.14 -0.90
N ARG A 65 -9.49 -14.44 0.38
CA ARG A 65 -8.51 -13.74 1.20
C ARG A 65 -7.08 -13.94 0.71
N ALA A 66 -6.74 -15.15 0.27
CA ALA A 66 -5.42 -15.46 -0.27
C ALA A 66 -5.13 -14.64 -1.54
N MET A 67 -6.11 -14.56 -2.46
CA MET A 67 -5.98 -13.79 -3.69
C MET A 67 -5.82 -12.28 -3.43
N GLU A 68 -6.56 -11.73 -2.47
CA GLU A 68 -6.42 -10.32 -2.07
C GLU A 68 -5.03 -10.03 -1.48
N ASN A 69 -4.57 -10.89 -0.57
CA ASN A 69 -3.26 -10.75 0.06
C ASN A 69 -2.13 -10.84 -0.96
N GLU A 70 -2.22 -11.78 -1.92
CA GLU A 70 -1.23 -11.92 -2.98
C GLU A 70 -1.14 -10.66 -3.84
N ARG A 71 -2.29 -10.08 -4.22
CA ARG A 71 -2.32 -8.84 -5.01
C ARG A 71 -1.70 -7.67 -4.26
N MET A 72 -2.02 -7.51 -2.97
CA MET A 72 -1.41 -6.47 -2.14
C MET A 72 0.10 -6.68 -2.00
N TYR A 73 0.55 -7.93 -1.80
CA TYR A 73 1.97 -8.27 -1.68
C TYR A 73 2.74 -7.92 -2.96
N LEU A 74 2.24 -8.35 -4.13
CA LEU A 74 2.88 -8.06 -5.42
C LEU A 74 2.95 -6.56 -5.70
N GLN A 75 1.89 -5.81 -5.38
CA GLN A 75 1.90 -4.36 -5.54
C GLN A 75 2.89 -3.69 -4.58
N GLY A 76 2.93 -4.12 -3.32
CA GLY A 76 3.89 -3.62 -2.32
C GLY A 76 5.35 -3.89 -2.73
N MET A 77 5.63 -5.07 -3.29
CA MET A 77 6.96 -5.41 -3.82
C MET A 77 7.37 -4.49 -4.98
N ARG A 78 6.44 -4.21 -5.91
CA ARG A 78 6.69 -3.26 -7.01
C ARG A 78 6.95 -1.85 -6.51
N ASP A 79 6.14 -1.37 -5.57
CA ASP A 79 6.28 -0.05 -4.98
C ASP A 79 7.61 0.10 -4.24
N GLY A 80 8.02 -0.93 -3.48
CA GLY A 80 9.31 -0.97 -2.81
C GLY A 80 10.49 -0.94 -3.79
N ALA A 81 10.43 -1.71 -4.88
CA ALA A 81 11.47 -1.70 -5.91
C ALA A 81 11.58 -0.32 -6.58
N GLN A 82 10.44 0.31 -6.92
CA GLN A 82 10.42 1.66 -7.48
C GLN A 82 11.02 2.69 -6.52
N LEU A 83 10.70 2.61 -5.23
CA LEU A 83 11.26 3.49 -4.21
C LEU A 83 12.78 3.35 -4.12
N VAL A 84 13.30 2.11 -4.07
CA VAL A 84 14.75 1.86 -4.04
C VAL A 84 15.42 2.42 -5.30
N MET A 85 14.86 2.17 -6.48
CA MET A 85 15.40 2.70 -7.73
C MET A 85 15.42 4.23 -7.76
N ALA A 86 14.37 4.88 -7.28
CA ALA A 86 14.31 6.35 -7.20
C ALA A 86 15.40 6.90 -6.28
N LEU A 87 15.59 6.29 -5.10
CA LEU A 87 16.63 6.69 -4.14
C LEU A 87 18.06 6.45 -4.64
N LEU A 88 18.26 5.44 -5.50
CA LEU A 88 19.57 5.16 -6.10
C LEU A 88 19.88 6.05 -7.32
N THR A 89 18.85 6.50 -8.04
CA THR A 89 18.99 7.28 -9.28
C THR A 89 19.08 8.78 -9.01
N ASP A 90 18.46 9.26 -7.93
CA ASP A 90 18.51 10.65 -7.51
C ASP A 90 19.47 10.79 -6.31
N PRO A 91 20.76 11.10 -6.52
CA PRO A 91 21.65 11.37 -5.41
C PRO A 91 21.10 12.59 -4.67
N LEU A 92 20.66 12.38 -3.42
CA LEU A 92 20.35 13.44 -2.47
C LEU A 92 21.35 14.56 -2.67
N PRO A 93 20.92 15.82 -2.92
CA PRO A 93 21.85 16.92 -3.04
C PRO A 93 22.68 16.91 -1.76
N ALA A 94 23.98 16.63 -1.90
CA ALA A 94 24.92 16.71 -0.80
C ALA A 94 24.69 18.09 -0.19
N ASP A 95 24.35 18.11 1.10
CA ASP A 95 24.03 19.33 1.85
C ASP A 95 24.87 20.48 1.30
N GLU A 96 24.20 21.48 0.71
CA GLU A 96 24.76 22.82 0.59
C GLU A 96 25.03 23.25 2.02
N SER A 97 26.22 22.91 2.49
CA SER A 97 26.74 23.33 3.77
C SER A 97 26.55 24.83 3.80
N LEU A 98 25.83 25.32 4.81
CA LEU A 98 25.80 26.72 5.18
C LEU A 98 27.24 27.19 5.44
N SER A 99 28.00 27.52 4.40
CA SER A 99 29.22 28.28 4.53
C SER A 99 28.81 29.74 4.62
N THR A 100 28.40 30.10 5.82
CA THR A 100 28.68 31.43 6.37
C THR A 100 30.14 31.76 6.07
N SER A 101 30.40 32.69 5.15
CA SER A 101 31.70 33.34 5.09
C SER A 101 31.53 34.84 4.91
N LYS A 102 32.09 35.53 5.89
CA LYS A 102 32.03 36.97 6.15
C LYS A 102 32.88 37.75 5.14
N LYS A 103 32.42 38.99 4.90
CA LYS A 103 33.17 40.24 4.72
C LYS A 103 34.18 40.34 3.56
N SER A 104 33.97 41.37 2.73
CA SER A 104 34.93 42.49 2.68
C SER A 104 34.23 43.79 2.25
N ALA A 105 34.40 44.83 3.06
CA ALA A 105 34.05 46.20 2.73
C ALA A 105 34.99 46.73 1.62
N SER A 106 34.48 47.57 0.73
CA SER A 106 35.26 48.68 0.16
C SER A 106 34.33 49.81 -0.29
N CYS A 107 34.49 50.97 0.35
CA CYS A 107 33.91 52.26 -0.03
C CYS A 107 34.56 52.82 -1.31
N LYS A 108 33.78 53.60 -2.09
CA LYS A 108 34.02 55.00 -2.57
C LYS A 108 32.97 55.33 -3.66
N SER A 109 32.05 56.29 -3.44
CA SER A 109 32.09 57.75 -3.77
C SER A 109 32.06 57.97 -5.30
N GLU A 110 31.30 58.85 -5.95
CA GLU A 110 30.49 60.07 -5.69
C GLU A 110 29.44 60.13 -6.85
N GLY A 111 28.31 60.84 -6.81
CA GLY A 111 28.15 62.27 -6.53
C GLY A 111 28.28 63.05 -7.82
#